data_AF-A0AAE9MY02-F1
#
_entry.id   AF-A0AAE9MY02-F1
#
_cell.length_a   1.000
_cell.length_b   1.000
_cell.length_c   1.000
_cell.angle_alpha   90.00
_cell.angle_beta   90.00
_cell.angle_gamma   90.00
#
_symmetry.space_group_name_H-M   'P 1'
#
loop_
_entity.id
_entity.type
_entity.pdbx_description
1 polymer ?
#
loop_
_entity_poly.entity_id
_entity_poly.type
_entity_poly.pdbx_seq_one_letter_code
_entity_poly.pdbx_strand_id
1 'polypeptide(L)'
;MKKATLGLALALLAGCAVTTEELAQSGDWYQIGYQDGITGHTSRTVKELNQLGNAKQGDYDQGYLEGVTEYCNPDFAYQMGLSGQNYEGVCEGTPGAQKFRMEWQRGWNEYSN
;
A
#
# COMPACT_ATOMS: atom_id res chain seq x y z
N MET A 1 -23.49 49.39 15.16
CA MET A 1 -22.36 48.78 14.41
C MET A 1 -21.87 47.57 15.18
N LYS A 2 -22.15 46.34 14.72
CA LYS A 2 -21.58 45.11 15.29
C LYS A 2 -21.07 44.29 14.11
N LYS A 3 -19.77 44.37 13.84
CA LYS A 3 -19.10 43.54 12.84
C LYS A 3 -18.97 42.15 13.48
N ALA A 4 -19.81 41.21 13.06
CA ALA A 4 -19.65 39.81 13.43
C ALA A 4 -18.47 39.26 12.63
N THR A 5 -17.31 39.20 13.28
CA THR A 5 -16.11 38.58 12.74
C THR A 5 -16.36 37.07 12.66
N LEU A 6 -16.66 36.57 11.47
CA LEU A 6 -16.81 35.14 11.20
C LEU A 6 -15.41 34.51 11.23
N GLY A 7 -14.98 34.06 12.41
CA GLY A 7 -13.72 33.36 12.60
C GLY A 7 -13.78 31.97 11.96
N LEU A 8 -13.14 31.83 10.80
CA LEU A 8 -12.94 30.55 10.13
C LEU A 8 -11.90 29.73 10.90
N ALA A 9 -12.37 28.83 11.77
CA ALA A 9 -11.52 27.83 12.40
C ALA A 9 -11.17 26.75 11.37
N LEU A 10 -10.04 26.91 10.66
CA LEU A 10 -9.37 25.80 10.00
C LEU A 10 -8.78 24.90 11.07
N ALA A 11 -9.51 23.87 11.49
CA ALA A 11 -8.93 22.78 12.26
C ALA A 11 -7.99 21.99 11.34
N LEU A 12 -6.68 22.11 11.57
CA LEU A 12 -5.66 21.30 10.91
C LEU A 12 -5.80 19.86 11.43
N LEU A 13 -6.31 18.96 10.59
CA LEU A 13 -6.27 17.52 10.84
C LEU A 13 -4.83 17.04 10.61
N ALA A 14 -4.01 17.10 11.65
CA ALA A 14 -2.72 16.40 11.65
C ALA A 14 -2.97 14.93 12.01
N GLY A 15 -2.85 14.03 11.02
CA GLY A 15 -2.81 12.59 11.27
C GLY A 15 -1.38 12.16 11.58
N CYS A 16 -1.17 11.43 12.68
CA CYS A 16 0.10 10.75 12.94
C CYS A 16 0.17 9.48 12.11
N ALA A 17 0.94 9.48 11.02
CA ALA A 17 1.32 8.26 10.33
C ALA A 17 2.57 7.69 11.01
N VAL A 18 2.53 6.41 11.35
CA VAL A 18 3.71 5.69 11.85
C VAL A 18 4.67 5.42 10.69
N THR A 19 5.95 5.67 10.88
CA THR A 19 6.96 5.40 9.86
C THR A 19 7.43 3.95 9.89
N THR A 20 8.01 3.49 8.78
CA THR A 20 8.63 2.15 8.72
C THR A 20 9.77 2.01 9.73
N GLU A 21 10.53 3.08 9.97
CA GLU A 21 11.60 3.10 10.98
C GLU A 21 11.04 2.96 12.40
N GLU A 22 9.91 3.60 12.72
CA GLU A 22 9.23 3.46 14.02
C GLU A 22 8.68 2.05 14.22
N LEU A 23 8.11 1.43 13.17
CA LEU A 23 7.69 0.03 13.21
C LEU A 23 8.88 -0.93 13.41
N ALA A 24 9.99 -0.70 12.72
CA ALA A 24 11.19 -1.52 12.89
C ALA A 24 11.79 -1.39 14.29
N GLN A 25 11.80 -0.17 14.85
CA GLN A 25 12.26 0.10 16.22
C GLN A 25 11.35 -0.53 17.29
N SER A 26 10.04 -0.54 17.06
CA SER A 26 9.07 -1.22 17.94
C SER A 26 9.01 -2.74 17.73
N GLY A 27 9.65 -3.25 16.67
CA GLY A 27 9.72 -4.67 16.34
C GLY A 27 8.48 -5.23 15.65
N ASP A 28 7.64 -4.35 15.10
CA ASP A 28 6.41 -4.71 14.38
C ASP A 28 6.69 -4.96 12.89
N TRP A 29 7.36 -6.09 12.63
CA TRP A 29 7.73 -6.49 11.27
C TRP A 29 6.53 -6.91 10.43
N TYR A 30 5.49 -7.45 11.05
CA TYR A 30 4.24 -7.80 10.39
C TYR A 30 3.59 -6.56 9.77
N GLN A 31 3.49 -5.46 10.50
CA GLN A 31 2.88 -4.24 9.97
C GLN A 31 3.68 -3.64 8.81
N ILE A 32 5.01 -3.73 8.82
CA ILE A 32 5.85 -3.32 7.69
C ILE A 32 5.52 -4.17 6.46
N GLY A 33 5.45 -5.50 6.62
CA GLY A 33 5.09 -6.41 5.54
C GLY A 33 3.70 -6.11 4.98
N TYR A 34 2.71 -5.96 5.87
CA TYR A 34 1.35 -5.62 5.49
C TYR A 34 1.28 -4.31 4.71
N GLN A 35 1.99 -3.27 5.14
CA GLN A 35 2.04 -1.98 4.42
C GLN A 35 2.66 -2.11 3.03
N ASP A 36 3.77 -2.84 2.88
CA ASP A 36 4.36 -3.07 1.56
C ASP A 36 3.39 -3.85 0.66
N GLY A 37 2.73 -4.88 1.19
CA GLY A 37 1.79 -5.72 0.44
C GLY A 37 0.53 -4.98 0.00
N ILE A 38 -0.14 -4.26 0.92
CA ILE A 38 -1.41 -3.55 0.64
C ILE A 38 -1.24 -2.37 -0.31
N THR A 39 -0.02 -1.83 -0.39
CA THR A 39 0.33 -0.76 -1.34
C THR A 39 0.78 -1.30 -2.70
N GLY A 40 0.95 -2.61 -2.82
CA GLY A 40 1.36 -3.27 -4.05
C GLY A 40 2.85 -3.16 -4.37
N HIS A 41 3.67 -2.86 -3.37
CA HIS A 41 5.13 -2.87 -3.52
C HIS A 41 5.64 -4.30 -3.59
N THR A 42 6.69 -4.52 -4.36
CA THR A 42 7.47 -5.76 -4.27
C THR A 42 8.01 -6.01 -2.86
N SER A 43 8.03 -7.29 -2.47
CA SER A 43 8.57 -7.73 -1.18
C SER A 43 10.03 -7.29 -1.01
N ARG A 44 10.35 -6.73 0.15
CA ARG A 44 11.71 -6.36 0.52
C ARG A 44 12.59 -7.60 0.60
N THR A 45 13.81 -7.44 0.12
CA THR A 45 14.86 -8.43 0.31
C THR A 45 15.29 -8.49 1.77
N VAL A 46 15.86 -9.63 2.18
CA VAL A 46 16.50 -9.80 3.49
C VAL A 46 17.52 -8.70 3.77
N LYS A 47 18.24 -8.25 2.73
CA LYS A 47 19.21 -7.16 2.84
C LYS A 47 18.55 -5.84 3.23
N GLU A 48 17.43 -5.49 2.60
CA GLU A 48 16.69 -4.25 2.89
C GLU A 48 16.05 -4.29 4.27
N LEU A 49 15.49 -5.44 4.67
CA LEU A 49 14.97 -5.62 6.03
C LEU A 49 16.06 -5.46 7.09
N ASN A 50 17.25 -6.02 6.83
CA ASN A 50 18.40 -5.88 7.75
C ASN A 50 18.98 -4.46 7.81
N GLN A 51 18.68 -3.60 6.82
CA GLN A 51 19.03 -2.18 6.90
C GLN A 51 18.12 -1.40 7.86
N LEU A 52 16.89 -1.89 8.10
CA LEU A 52 15.94 -1.30 9.04
C LEU A 52 16.17 -1.77 10.49
N GLY A 53 16.72 -2.97 10.68
CA GLY A 53 17.01 -3.52 12.01
C GLY A 53 17.21 -5.04 12.01
N ASN A 54 17.11 -5.66 13.19
CA ASN A 54 17.15 -7.12 13.33
C ASN A 54 15.80 -7.70 12.91
N ALA A 55 15.65 -7.93 11.61
CA ALA A 55 14.39 -8.32 10.99
C ALA A 55 13.88 -9.68 11.47
N LYS A 56 12.59 -9.75 11.82
CA LYS A 56 11.85 -11.00 11.94
C LYS A 56 11.20 -11.30 10.60
N GLN A 57 11.96 -11.92 9.70
CA GLN A 57 11.51 -12.13 8.32
C GLN A 57 10.19 -12.91 8.24
N GLY A 58 9.96 -13.92 9.10
CA GLY A 58 8.70 -14.66 9.09
C GLY A 58 7.47 -13.80 9.40
N ASP A 59 7.60 -12.85 10.34
CA ASP A 59 6.53 -11.91 10.69
C ASP A 59 6.25 -10.97 9.51
N TYR A 60 7.31 -10.45 8.88
CA TYR A 60 7.22 -9.61 7.68
C TYR A 60 6.54 -10.34 6.51
N ASP A 61 7.00 -11.55 6.19
CA ASP A 61 6.47 -12.35 5.09
C ASP A 61 4.97 -12.65 5.30
N GLN A 62 4.57 -12.92 6.55
CA GLN A 62 3.15 -13.13 6.89
C GLN A 62 2.31 -11.88 6.61
N GLY A 63 2.74 -10.71 7.10
CA GLY A 63 2.04 -9.45 6.84
C GLY A 63 2.00 -9.11 5.36
N TYR A 64 3.10 -9.31 4.65
CA TYR A 64 3.20 -9.07 3.21
C TYR A 64 2.21 -9.90 2.42
N LEU A 65 2.11 -11.21 2.69
CA LEU A 65 1.17 -12.09 2.00
C LEU A 65 -0.29 -11.69 2.25
N GLU A 66 -0.61 -11.25 3.47
CA GLU A 66 -1.95 -10.74 3.80
C GLU A 66 -2.26 -9.47 3.03
N GLY A 67 -1.37 -8.48 3.07
CA GLY A 67 -1.52 -7.22 2.33
C GLY A 67 -1.63 -7.43 0.81
N VAL A 68 -0.81 -8.31 0.24
CA VAL A 68 -0.88 -8.66 -1.19
C VAL A 68 -2.20 -9.34 -1.52
N THR A 69 -2.71 -10.22 -0.67
CA THR A 69 -4.02 -10.86 -0.91
C THR A 69 -5.14 -9.84 -1.03
N GLU A 70 -5.11 -8.79 -0.20
CA GLU A 70 -6.07 -7.69 -0.25
C GLU A 70 -5.86 -6.75 -1.45
N TYR A 71 -4.60 -6.37 -1.73
CA TYR A 71 -4.26 -5.56 -2.90
C TYR A 71 -4.70 -6.23 -4.20
N CYS A 72 -4.54 -7.55 -4.29
CA CYS A 72 -4.83 -8.36 -5.47
C CYS A 72 -6.32 -8.68 -5.66
N ASN A 73 -7.20 -7.77 -5.23
CA ASN A 73 -8.63 -7.85 -5.48
C ASN A 73 -8.97 -7.45 -6.94
N PRO A 74 -9.40 -8.38 -7.80
CA PRO A 74 -9.67 -8.09 -9.20
C PRO A 74 -10.81 -7.09 -9.43
N ASP A 75 -11.70 -6.91 -8.46
CA ASP A 75 -12.87 -6.03 -8.60
C ASP A 75 -12.47 -4.54 -8.60
N PHE A 76 -11.28 -4.21 -8.08
CA PHE A 76 -10.71 -2.86 -8.08
C PHE A 76 -9.64 -2.63 -9.15
N ALA A 77 -9.10 -3.70 -9.73
CA ALA A 77 -7.96 -3.65 -10.65
C ALA A 77 -8.19 -2.72 -11.86
N TYR A 78 -9.41 -2.70 -12.43
CA TYR A 78 -9.74 -1.79 -13.52
C TYR A 78 -9.63 -0.31 -13.13
N GLN A 79 -10.13 0.05 -11.95
CA GLN A 79 -10.06 1.44 -11.46
C GLN A 79 -8.61 1.86 -11.18
N MET A 80 -7.77 0.93 -10.72
CA MET A 80 -6.33 1.16 -10.55
C MET A 80 -5.62 1.37 -11.89
N GLY A 81 -5.99 0.60 -12.92
CA GLY A 81 -5.49 0.83 -14.27
C GLY A 81 -5.91 2.20 -14.81
N LEU A 82 -7.18 2.58 -14.63
CA LEU A 82 -7.73 3.87 -15.06
C LEU A 82 -7.09 5.08 -14.36
N SER A 83 -6.62 4.90 -13.11
CA SER A 83 -5.92 5.98 -12.39
C SER A 83 -4.47 6.16 -12.82
N GLY A 84 -3.96 5.31 -13.71
CA GLY A 84 -2.56 5.31 -14.12
C GLY A 84 -1.62 4.77 -13.05
N GLN A 85 -2.12 3.99 -12.09
CA GLN A 85 -1.28 3.33 -11.10
C GLN A 85 -0.52 2.18 -11.76
N ASN A 86 0.81 2.21 -11.70
CA ASN A 86 1.66 1.14 -12.21
C ASN A 86 1.49 -0.15 -11.38
N TYR A 87 1.48 -1.30 -12.04
CA TYR A 87 1.38 -2.61 -11.42
C TYR A 87 2.72 -3.37 -11.53
N GLU A 88 3.32 -3.70 -10.39
CA GLU A 88 4.65 -4.32 -10.32
C GLU A 88 4.64 -5.86 -10.46
N GLY A 89 3.49 -6.48 -10.73
CA GLY A 89 3.42 -7.94 -10.87
C GLY A 89 3.21 -8.71 -9.56
N VAL A 90 3.00 -8.03 -8.43
CA VAL A 90 2.93 -8.65 -7.09
C VAL A 90 1.81 -9.69 -6.89
N CYS A 91 0.78 -9.67 -7.74
CA CYS A 91 -0.32 -10.63 -7.65
C CYS A 91 -0.02 -11.99 -8.27
N GLU A 92 1.14 -12.18 -8.91
CA GLU A 92 1.55 -13.47 -9.45
C GLU A 92 1.52 -14.57 -8.37
N GLY A 93 0.88 -15.71 -8.68
CA GLY A 93 0.71 -16.81 -7.73
C GLY A 93 -0.54 -16.73 -6.85
N THR A 94 -1.27 -15.61 -6.85
CA THR A 94 -2.58 -15.52 -6.17
C THR A 94 -3.71 -16.13 -7.01
N PRO A 95 -4.80 -16.62 -6.41
CA PRO A 95 -5.95 -17.16 -7.17
C PRO A 95 -6.57 -16.15 -8.15
N GLY A 96 -6.49 -14.85 -7.85
CA GLY A 96 -7.06 -13.75 -8.65
C GLY A 96 -6.11 -13.17 -9.70
N ALA A 97 -4.84 -13.60 -9.75
CA ALA A 97 -3.77 -12.96 -10.51
C ALA A 97 -4.11 -12.67 -11.98
N GLN A 98 -4.68 -13.65 -12.67
CA GLN A 98 -5.02 -13.54 -14.08
C GLN A 98 -6.13 -12.49 -14.30
N LYS A 99 -7.21 -12.57 -13.51
CA LYS A 99 -8.33 -11.62 -13.59
C LYS A 99 -7.87 -10.21 -13.23
N PHE A 100 -7.08 -10.07 -12.17
CA PHE A 100 -6.50 -8.79 -11.75
C PHE A 100 -5.70 -8.14 -12.89
N ARG A 101 -4.74 -8.88 -13.49
CA ARG A 101 -3.92 -8.37 -14.59
C ARG A 101 -4.76 -7.92 -15.78
N MET A 102 -5.77 -8.71 -16.17
CA MET A 102 -6.63 -8.36 -17.31
C MET A 102 -7.42 -7.08 -17.06
N GLU A 103 -8.04 -6.95 -15.88
CA GLU A 103 -8.83 -5.76 -15.53
C GLU A 103 -7.94 -4.52 -15.39
N TRP A 104 -6.78 -4.65 -14.72
CA TRP A 104 -5.80 -3.56 -14.65
C TRP A 104 -5.36 -3.11 -16.04
N GLN A 105 -5.03 -4.05 -16.94
CA GLN A 105 -4.61 -3.72 -18.31
C GLN A 105 -5.72 -3.00 -19.08
N ARG A 106 -6.98 -3.40 -18.90
CA ARG A 106 -8.13 -2.74 -19.52
C ARG A 106 -8.22 -1.27 -19.10
N GLY A 107 -8.07 -0.99 -17.81
CA GLY A 107 -8.07 0.38 -17.29
C GLY A 107 -6.86 1.18 -17.75
N TRP A 108 -5.67 0.58 -17.72
CA TRP A 108 -4.44 1.21 -18.16
C TRP A 108 -4.49 1.65 -19.62
N ASN A 109 -5.02 0.79 -20.51
CA ASN A 109 -5.17 1.11 -21.92
C ASN A 109 -6.03 2.37 -22.12
N GLU A 110 -7.11 2.51 -21.36
CA GLU A 110 -7.98 3.69 -21.40
C GLU A 110 -7.28 4.94 -20.84
N TYR A 111 -6.48 4.81 -19.76
CA TYR A 111 -5.66 5.90 -19.23
C TYR A 111 -4.58 6.38 -20.22
N SER A 112 -4.02 5.45 -21.01
CA SER A 112 -2.88 5.71 -21.91
C SER A 112 -3.24 6.17 -23.33
N ASN A 113 -4.53 6.17 -23.68
CA ASN A 113 -5.04 6.61 -24.99
C ASN A 113 -5.32 8.11 -25.01
#